data_AF-A0A1A8L0Y8-F1
#
_entry.id   AF-A0A1A8L0Y8-F1
#
_cell.length_a   1.000
_cell.length_b   1.000
_cell.length_c   1.000
_cell.angle_alpha   90.00
_cell.angle_beta   90.00
_cell.angle_gamma   90.00
#
_symmetry.space_group_name_H-M   'P 1'
#
loop_
_entity.id
_entity.type
_entity.pdbx_description
1 polymer ?
#
loop_
_entity_poly.entity_id
_entity_poly.type
_entity_poly.pdbx_seq_one_letter_code
_entity_poly.pdbx_strand_id
1 'polypeptide(L)'
;MAAHLKKRVYEEFSKVVQIPHEEAQAKKLRLSKPSKSAALHVDLCKATNSTDALQYLLQFARKPVEVESVEGVIRILLEHYYKETDNSVRLKIASLLGLLSKTNGFSPDCIVDDAINTLGNEKSHQVLAQLLDTLLVIGSQLPESPAVRLRLIEVACKHLSDTYFGVRNKCLQLLGCLGLVDAPLTKDSNGPSSSSGGARDVQSIISNYFADQDPRVRTAAIKAMLQLHDRGMKIYQIIYDQACRLLSDDYEQVRSAAVQMVWVLSQLYPESIVPIPSSNEEIRLVDDAFGKISHMVSDGSWMVRVQAAKTLRCQLLLMKALQEKLWNMAVPLYLQQNVTATAAAQQILEETYKLEFLYSGLESRQVATIHHVRLQAKALQLILTARTRQ
;
A
#
# COMPACT_ATOMS: atom_id res chain seq x y z
N MET A 1 -8.87 62.43 -13.48
CA MET A 1 -7.84 61.39 -13.27
C MET A 1 -8.30 59.94 -13.45
N ALA A 2 -9.60 59.62 -13.49
CA ALA A 2 -10.09 58.26 -13.80
C ALA A 2 -10.19 57.92 -15.31
N ALA A 3 -10.10 58.91 -16.21
CA ALA A 3 -10.18 58.68 -17.67
C ALA A 3 -8.83 58.33 -18.34
N HIS A 4 -7.70 58.76 -17.75
CA HIS A 4 -6.37 58.48 -18.32
C HIS A 4 -5.80 57.10 -17.94
N LEU A 5 -6.33 56.45 -16.89
CA LEU A 5 -5.93 55.09 -16.52
C LEU A 5 -6.63 54.01 -17.37
N LYS A 6 -7.85 54.26 -17.87
CA LYS A 6 -8.54 53.30 -18.77
C LYS A 6 -7.94 53.20 -20.17
N LYS A 7 -7.22 54.24 -20.65
CA LYS A 7 -6.62 54.24 -21.98
C LYS A 7 -5.30 53.45 -22.06
N ARG A 8 -4.53 53.40 -20.95
CA ARG A 8 -3.30 52.59 -20.86
C ARG A 8 -3.57 51.08 -20.77
N VAL A 9 -4.68 50.68 -20.12
CA VAL A 9 -5.04 49.26 -19.94
C VAL A 9 -5.57 48.62 -21.23
N TYR A 10 -6.18 49.40 -22.14
CA TYR A 10 -6.66 48.88 -23.43
C TYR A 10 -5.56 48.73 -24.49
N GLU A 11 -4.47 49.50 -24.41
CA GLU A 11 -3.35 49.43 -25.36
C GLU A 11 -2.37 48.27 -25.05
N GLU A 12 -2.31 47.78 -23.80
CA GLU A 12 -1.47 46.63 -23.42
C GLU A 12 -2.08 45.26 -23.80
N PHE A 13 -3.40 45.17 -24.00
CA PHE A 13 -4.09 43.89 -24.29
C PHE A 13 -4.46 43.64 -25.77
N SER A 14 -4.14 44.57 -26.69
CA SER A 14 -4.47 44.41 -28.12
C SER A 14 -3.29 44.10 -29.04
N LYS A 15 -2.08 43.88 -28.53
CA LYS A 15 -0.95 43.42 -29.34
C LYS A 15 -0.97 41.89 -29.44
N VAL A 16 -1.82 41.39 -30.33
CA VAL A 16 -1.64 40.06 -30.92
C VAL A 16 -0.32 40.10 -31.67
N VAL A 17 0.72 39.51 -31.09
CA VAL A 17 1.98 39.26 -31.79
C VAL A 17 1.67 38.24 -32.89
N GLN A 18 1.51 38.71 -34.11
CA GLN A 18 1.61 37.87 -35.30
C GLN A 18 3.06 37.39 -35.39
N ILE A 19 3.30 36.18 -34.90
CA ILE A 19 4.53 35.45 -35.19
C ILE A 19 4.49 35.11 -36.69
N PRO A 20 5.51 35.47 -37.50
CA PRO A 20 5.59 35.02 -38.88
C PRO A 20 5.57 33.50 -38.90
N HIS A 21 4.66 32.94 -39.70
CA HIS A 21 4.54 31.51 -39.89
C HIS A 21 5.75 31.02 -40.69
N GLU A 22 6.88 30.75 -40.02
CA GLU A 22 7.87 29.83 -40.54
C GLU A 22 7.17 28.48 -40.70
N GLU A 23 7.03 28.00 -41.93
CA GLU A 23 6.65 26.62 -42.23
C GLU A 23 7.70 25.69 -41.61
N ALA A 24 7.49 25.34 -40.35
CA ALA A 24 8.18 24.22 -39.73
C ALA A 24 7.83 23.01 -40.59
N GLN A 25 8.82 22.51 -41.36
CA GLN A 25 8.71 21.27 -42.10
C GLN A 25 8.08 20.24 -41.16
N ALA A 26 6.83 19.86 -41.47
CA ALA A 26 6.14 18.83 -40.73
C ALA A 26 7.04 17.60 -40.78
N LYS A 27 7.71 17.29 -39.66
CA LYS A 27 8.41 16.02 -39.48
C LYS A 27 7.33 14.97 -39.63
N LYS A 28 7.20 14.42 -40.84
CA LYS A 28 6.32 13.30 -41.13
C LYS A 28 6.69 12.23 -40.11
N LEU A 29 5.80 12.00 -39.16
CA LEU A 29 5.82 10.81 -38.32
C LEU A 29 5.79 9.64 -39.30
N ARG A 30 6.97 9.07 -39.56
CA ARG A 30 7.07 7.79 -40.25
C ARG A 30 6.47 6.80 -39.28
N LEU A 31 5.19 6.49 -39.44
CA LEU A 31 4.61 5.26 -38.94
C LEU A 31 5.41 4.13 -39.59
N SER A 32 6.42 3.62 -38.90
CA SER A 32 7.05 2.37 -39.30
C SER A 32 5.95 1.32 -39.19
N LYS A 33 5.60 0.68 -40.32
CA LYS A 33 4.76 -0.51 -40.30
C LYS A 33 5.37 -1.51 -39.32
N PRO A 34 4.63 -2.03 -38.34
CA PRO A 34 5.18 -2.97 -37.40
C PRO A 34 5.53 -4.29 -38.09
N SER A 35 6.67 -4.85 -37.68
CA SER A 35 7.20 -6.08 -38.24
C SER A 35 6.62 -7.25 -37.44
N LYS A 36 5.94 -8.18 -38.14
CA LYS A 36 5.16 -9.28 -37.56
C LYS A 36 5.96 -10.39 -36.85
N SER A 37 7.25 -10.20 -36.54
CA SER A 37 8.09 -11.27 -36.00
C SER A 37 8.45 -11.03 -34.55
N ALA A 38 7.95 -11.87 -33.65
CA ALA A 38 8.31 -11.90 -32.23
C ALA A 38 9.84 -11.97 -32.00
N ALA A 39 10.59 -12.54 -32.96
CA ALA A 39 12.05 -12.63 -32.93
C ALA A 39 12.77 -11.29 -33.12
N LEU A 40 12.12 -10.25 -33.65
CA LEU A 40 12.72 -8.92 -33.82
C LEU A 40 12.75 -8.11 -32.52
N HIS A 41 12.07 -8.56 -31.47
CA HIS A 41 11.95 -7.79 -30.25
C HIS A 41 13.10 -8.03 -29.26
N VAL A 42 13.70 -9.22 -29.26
CA VAL A 42 14.72 -9.62 -28.28
C VAL A 42 15.92 -10.28 -28.97
N ASP A 43 17.01 -9.51 -29.12
CA ASP A 43 18.27 -9.92 -29.77
C ASP A 43 19.13 -10.90 -28.93
N LEU A 44 18.52 -11.74 -28.09
CA LEU A 44 19.24 -12.65 -27.18
C LEU A 44 20.12 -13.68 -27.90
N CYS A 45 19.77 -14.07 -29.12
CA CYS A 45 20.59 -14.99 -29.94
C CYS A 45 21.95 -14.39 -30.33
N LYS A 46 22.12 -13.05 -30.23
CA LYS A 46 23.38 -12.36 -30.52
C LYS A 46 24.27 -12.22 -29.28
N ALA A 47 23.78 -12.57 -28.10
CA ALA A 47 24.55 -12.48 -26.87
C ALA A 47 25.67 -13.53 -26.87
N THR A 48 26.92 -13.09 -26.67
CA THR A 48 28.07 -14.00 -26.57
C THR A 48 28.35 -14.41 -25.12
N ASN A 49 27.85 -13.62 -24.17
CA ASN A 49 28.02 -13.79 -22.74
C ASN A 49 26.83 -13.19 -21.97
N SER A 50 26.74 -13.45 -20.67
CA SER A 50 25.64 -13.00 -19.81
C SER A 50 25.56 -11.46 -19.67
N THR A 51 26.68 -10.74 -19.79
CA THR A 51 26.69 -9.27 -19.77
C THR A 51 26.01 -8.70 -21.01
N ASP A 52 26.32 -9.24 -22.20
CA ASP A 52 25.66 -8.86 -23.45
C ASP A 52 24.16 -9.16 -23.38
N ALA A 53 23.81 -10.36 -22.89
CA ALA A 53 22.41 -10.78 -22.72
C ALA A 53 21.66 -9.79 -21.82
N LEU A 54 22.25 -9.41 -20.68
CA LEU A 54 21.66 -8.43 -19.78
C LEU A 54 21.47 -7.06 -20.44
N GLN A 55 22.44 -6.59 -21.23
CA GLN A 55 22.32 -5.33 -21.95
C GLN A 55 21.17 -5.36 -22.97
N TYR A 56 21.05 -6.45 -23.74
CA TYR A 56 19.93 -6.61 -24.68
C TYR A 56 18.58 -6.62 -23.94
N LEU A 57 18.47 -7.31 -22.80
CA LEU A 57 17.25 -7.33 -21.98
C LEU A 57 16.91 -5.95 -21.39
N LEU A 58 17.91 -5.17 -20.97
CA LEU A 58 17.73 -3.81 -20.46
C LEU A 58 17.27 -2.86 -21.57
N GLN A 59 17.83 -2.99 -22.77
CA GLN A 59 17.40 -2.22 -23.93
C GLN A 59 15.98 -2.60 -24.36
N PHE A 60 15.66 -3.89 -24.35
CA PHE A 60 14.34 -4.40 -24.66
C PHE A 60 13.27 -3.90 -23.68
N ALA A 61 13.57 -3.85 -22.37
CA ALA A 61 12.65 -3.38 -21.34
C ALA A 61 12.11 -1.95 -21.55
N ARG A 62 12.73 -1.16 -22.43
CA ARG A 62 12.34 0.22 -22.76
C ARG A 62 11.48 0.31 -24.02
N LYS A 63 11.31 -0.78 -24.76
CA LYS A 63 10.55 -0.82 -26.02
C LYS A 63 9.12 -1.29 -25.75
N PRO A 64 8.10 -0.67 -26.38
CA PRO A 64 6.75 -1.23 -26.34
C PRO A 64 6.70 -2.55 -27.11
N VAL A 65 5.83 -3.45 -26.66
CA VAL A 65 5.61 -4.76 -27.28
C VAL A 65 4.15 -4.82 -27.70
N GLU A 66 3.91 -5.23 -28.94
CA GLU A 66 2.58 -5.43 -29.47
C GLU A 66 1.97 -6.70 -28.88
N VAL A 67 0.66 -6.68 -28.64
CA VAL A 67 -0.03 -7.73 -27.89
C VAL A 67 0.12 -9.10 -28.57
N GLU A 68 0.11 -9.12 -29.90
CA GLU A 68 0.26 -10.32 -30.74
C GLU A 68 1.66 -10.94 -30.64
N SER A 69 2.66 -10.17 -30.22
CA SER A 69 4.05 -10.62 -30.08
C SER A 69 4.40 -11.07 -28.66
N VAL A 70 3.57 -10.77 -27.66
CA VAL A 70 3.90 -11.00 -26.24
C VAL A 70 4.20 -12.47 -25.96
N GLU A 71 3.33 -13.39 -26.39
CA GLU A 71 3.50 -14.83 -26.15
C GLU A 71 4.80 -15.37 -26.78
N GLY A 72 5.09 -14.97 -28.02
CA GLY A 72 6.32 -15.34 -28.71
C GLY A 72 7.57 -14.80 -28.00
N VAL A 73 7.52 -13.58 -27.50
CA VAL A 73 8.61 -12.98 -26.70
C VAL A 73 8.80 -13.73 -25.40
N ILE A 74 7.73 -14.04 -24.67
CA ILE A 74 7.79 -14.79 -23.40
C ILE A 74 8.45 -16.15 -23.62
N ARG A 75 8.07 -16.87 -24.67
CA ARG A 75 8.70 -18.15 -25.01
C ARG A 75 10.21 -18.02 -25.26
N ILE A 76 10.65 -17.01 -26.02
CA ILE A 76 12.07 -16.75 -26.26
C ILE A 76 12.81 -16.43 -24.95
N LEU A 77 12.21 -15.64 -24.08
CA LEU A 77 12.77 -15.29 -22.77
C LEU A 77 12.92 -16.53 -21.88
N LEU A 78 11.91 -17.39 -21.81
CA LEU A 78 11.94 -18.64 -21.03
C LEU A 78 12.95 -19.65 -21.60
N GLU A 79 13.00 -19.82 -22.92
CA GLU A 79 14.00 -20.68 -23.57
C GLU A 79 15.44 -20.26 -23.23
N HIS A 80 15.70 -18.95 -23.12
CA HIS A 80 16.99 -18.42 -22.67
C HIS A 80 17.19 -18.59 -21.15
N TYR A 81 16.15 -18.35 -20.35
CA TYR A 81 16.19 -18.50 -18.89
C TYR A 81 16.73 -19.87 -18.46
N TYR A 82 16.22 -20.95 -19.06
CA TYR A 82 16.61 -22.31 -18.70
C TYR A 82 18.04 -22.70 -19.10
N LYS A 83 18.67 -21.94 -20.01
CA LYS A 83 20.06 -22.14 -20.44
C LYS A 83 21.04 -21.24 -19.69
N GLU A 84 20.53 -20.18 -19.09
CA GLU A 84 21.35 -19.15 -18.45
C GLU A 84 21.76 -19.55 -17.03
N THR A 85 23.01 -19.28 -16.69
CA THR A 85 23.59 -19.55 -15.36
C THR A 85 23.70 -18.29 -14.53
N ASP A 86 23.79 -17.11 -15.16
CA ASP A 86 23.90 -15.85 -14.46
C ASP A 86 22.57 -15.43 -13.82
N ASN A 87 22.61 -15.18 -12.51
CA ASN A 87 21.43 -14.79 -11.74
C ASN A 87 20.86 -13.44 -12.15
N SER A 88 21.68 -12.49 -12.60
CA SER A 88 21.24 -11.14 -12.98
C SER A 88 20.42 -11.17 -14.26
N VAL A 89 20.85 -11.98 -15.25
CA VAL A 89 20.11 -12.21 -16.49
C VAL A 89 18.78 -12.90 -16.19
N ARG A 90 18.79 -13.99 -15.41
CA ARG A 90 17.55 -14.71 -15.01
C ARG A 90 16.59 -13.82 -14.23
N LEU A 91 17.09 -13.02 -13.29
CA LEU A 91 16.30 -12.03 -12.57
C LEU A 91 15.65 -11.03 -13.53
N LYS A 92 16.42 -10.51 -14.50
CA LYS A 92 15.89 -9.57 -15.48
C LYS A 92 14.82 -10.19 -16.37
N ILE A 93 15.01 -11.44 -16.79
CA ILE A 93 13.99 -12.20 -17.53
C ILE A 93 12.73 -12.37 -16.69
N ALA A 94 12.85 -12.84 -15.45
CA ALA A 94 11.72 -13.00 -14.53
C ALA A 94 10.93 -11.68 -14.38
N SER A 95 11.61 -10.56 -14.21
CA SER A 95 11.00 -9.21 -14.16
C SER A 95 10.27 -8.84 -15.45
N LEU A 96 10.83 -9.19 -16.62
CA LEU A 96 10.21 -8.92 -17.92
C LEU A 96 8.93 -9.74 -18.14
N LEU A 97 8.85 -10.98 -17.64
CA LEU A 97 7.60 -11.76 -17.68
C LEU A 97 6.47 -11.00 -16.97
N GLY A 98 6.76 -10.43 -15.79
CA GLY A 98 5.81 -9.60 -15.05
C GLY A 98 5.42 -8.33 -15.82
N LEU A 99 6.39 -7.65 -16.44
CA LEU A 99 6.12 -6.47 -17.27
C LEU A 99 5.22 -6.80 -18.47
N LEU A 100 5.54 -7.87 -19.19
CA LEU A 100 4.82 -8.31 -20.38
C LEU A 100 3.39 -8.75 -20.06
N SER A 101 3.18 -9.33 -18.88
CA SER A 101 1.84 -9.68 -18.40
C SER A 101 0.89 -8.48 -18.30
N LYS A 102 1.42 -7.25 -18.16
CA LYS A 102 0.64 -6.01 -18.09
C LYS A 102 0.33 -5.40 -19.46
N THR A 103 0.66 -6.08 -20.55
CA THR A 103 0.41 -5.56 -21.90
C THR A 103 -1.09 -5.49 -22.15
N ASN A 104 -1.61 -4.33 -22.54
CA ASN A 104 -3.04 -4.14 -22.78
C ASN A 104 -3.58 -5.14 -23.82
N GLY A 105 -4.62 -5.89 -23.44
CA GLY A 105 -5.25 -6.91 -24.28
C GLY A 105 -4.58 -8.28 -24.22
N PHE A 106 -3.45 -8.43 -23.52
CA PHE A 106 -2.83 -9.73 -23.27
C PHE A 106 -3.52 -10.41 -22.09
N SER A 107 -3.77 -11.73 -22.19
CA SER A 107 -4.34 -12.51 -21.10
C SER A 107 -3.22 -13.05 -20.19
N PRO A 108 -3.09 -12.58 -18.94
CA PRO A 108 -2.02 -13.03 -18.04
C PRO A 108 -2.15 -14.50 -17.62
N ASP A 109 -3.34 -15.09 -17.75
CA ASP A 109 -3.64 -16.48 -17.36
C ASP A 109 -2.75 -17.49 -18.11
N CYS A 110 -2.48 -17.22 -19.39
CA CYS A 110 -1.74 -18.11 -20.29
C CYS A 110 -0.29 -18.38 -19.85
N ILE A 111 0.27 -17.56 -18.96
CA ILE A 111 1.69 -17.64 -18.54
C ILE A 111 1.86 -17.95 -17.05
N VAL A 112 0.77 -18.17 -16.32
CA VAL A 112 0.80 -18.50 -14.89
C VAL A 112 1.58 -19.79 -14.66
N ASP A 113 1.29 -20.83 -15.45
CA ASP A 113 1.92 -22.13 -15.32
C ASP A 113 3.42 -22.07 -15.61
N ASP A 114 3.81 -21.35 -16.67
CA ASP A 114 5.21 -21.13 -17.00
C ASP A 114 5.96 -20.43 -15.87
N ALA A 115 5.36 -19.39 -15.26
CA ALA A 115 5.96 -18.67 -14.15
C ALA A 115 6.08 -19.55 -12.88
N ILE A 116 5.07 -20.37 -12.57
CA ILE A 116 5.10 -21.32 -11.44
C ILE A 116 6.16 -22.41 -11.68
N ASN A 117 6.24 -22.96 -12.89
CA ASN A 117 7.22 -23.98 -13.27
C ASN A 117 8.65 -23.42 -13.25
N THR A 118 8.84 -22.17 -13.68
CA THR A 118 10.13 -21.47 -13.60
C THR A 118 10.55 -21.30 -12.14
N LEU A 119 9.63 -20.87 -11.28
CA LEU A 119 9.86 -20.74 -9.84
C LEU A 119 10.22 -22.08 -9.17
N GLY A 120 9.55 -23.17 -9.53
CA GLY A 120 9.82 -24.49 -8.98
C GLY A 120 11.23 -25.04 -9.28
N ASN A 121 11.89 -24.53 -10.32
CA ASN A 121 13.23 -24.94 -10.73
C ASN A 121 14.35 -23.97 -10.30
N GLU A 122 14.00 -22.81 -9.74
CA GLU A 122 14.97 -21.77 -9.39
C GLU A 122 15.62 -22.05 -8.03
N LYS A 123 16.92 -21.76 -7.92
CA LYS A 123 17.75 -21.99 -6.72
C LYS A 123 18.21 -20.69 -6.07
N SER A 124 18.31 -19.60 -6.84
CA SER A 124 18.73 -18.29 -6.34
C SER A 124 17.58 -17.61 -5.61
N HIS A 125 17.75 -17.31 -4.32
CA HIS A 125 16.75 -16.60 -3.52
C HIS A 125 16.36 -15.23 -4.09
N GLN A 126 17.30 -14.51 -4.71
CA GLN A 126 16.99 -13.23 -5.34
C GLN A 126 16.09 -13.39 -6.57
N VAL A 127 16.34 -14.43 -7.37
CA VAL A 127 15.52 -14.74 -8.55
C VAL A 127 14.17 -15.30 -8.13
N LEU A 128 14.11 -16.14 -7.08
CA LEU A 128 12.85 -16.60 -6.47
C LEU A 128 11.99 -15.42 -6.01
N ALA A 129 12.58 -14.45 -5.30
CA ALA A 129 11.85 -13.25 -4.88
C ALA A 129 11.29 -12.47 -6.09
N GLN A 130 12.05 -12.35 -7.18
CA GLN A 130 11.57 -11.70 -8.40
C GLN A 130 10.47 -12.51 -9.11
N LEU A 131 10.55 -13.84 -9.13
CA LEU A 131 9.50 -14.69 -9.70
C LEU A 131 8.21 -14.62 -8.88
N LEU A 132 8.30 -14.57 -7.55
CA LEU A 132 7.14 -14.33 -6.68
C LEU A 132 6.51 -12.95 -6.93
N ASP A 133 7.34 -11.92 -7.16
CA ASP A 133 6.85 -10.60 -7.56
C ASP A 133 6.14 -10.64 -8.93
N THR A 134 6.69 -11.39 -9.89
CA THR A 134 6.07 -11.63 -11.19
C THR A 134 4.72 -12.33 -11.06
N LEU A 135 4.63 -13.37 -10.23
CA LEU A 135 3.37 -14.07 -9.93
C LEU A 135 2.36 -13.16 -9.22
N LEU A 136 2.81 -12.25 -8.34
CA LEU A 136 1.96 -11.26 -7.70
C LEU A 136 1.36 -10.31 -8.74
N VAL A 137 2.18 -9.83 -9.67
CA VAL A 137 1.74 -8.97 -10.77
C VAL A 137 0.71 -9.69 -11.65
N ILE A 138 0.98 -10.94 -12.04
CA ILE A 138 0.05 -11.74 -12.86
C ILE A 138 -1.26 -11.97 -12.09
N GLY A 139 -1.18 -12.47 -10.85
CA GLY A 139 -2.35 -12.79 -10.03
C GLY A 139 -3.24 -11.59 -9.72
N SER A 140 -2.66 -10.39 -9.56
CA SER A 140 -3.44 -9.15 -9.32
C SER A 140 -4.33 -8.74 -10.50
N GLN A 141 -4.03 -9.25 -11.70
CA GLN A 141 -4.80 -8.99 -12.93
C GLN A 141 -5.87 -10.07 -13.19
N LEU A 142 -5.93 -11.12 -12.36
CA LEU A 142 -6.84 -12.26 -12.52
C LEU A 142 -7.77 -12.42 -11.30
N PRO A 143 -8.53 -11.38 -10.88
CA PRO A 143 -9.38 -11.47 -9.69
C PRO A 143 -10.49 -12.52 -9.82
N GLU A 144 -10.95 -12.79 -11.04
CA GLU A 144 -12.05 -13.72 -11.36
C GLU A 144 -11.62 -15.19 -11.47
N SER A 145 -10.33 -15.51 -11.30
CA SER A 145 -9.82 -16.89 -11.40
C SER A 145 -9.54 -17.49 -10.01
N PRO A 146 -10.52 -18.13 -9.36
CA PRO A 146 -10.35 -18.69 -8.01
C PRO A 146 -9.32 -19.83 -7.97
N ALA A 147 -9.21 -20.61 -9.06
CA ALA A 147 -8.25 -21.71 -9.17
C ALA A 147 -6.81 -21.19 -9.20
N VAL A 148 -6.52 -20.17 -10.02
CA VAL A 148 -5.20 -19.52 -10.06
C VAL A 148 -4.88 -18.90 -8.70
N ARG A 149 -5.83 -18.20 -8.10
CA ARG A 149 -5.67 -17.60 -6.77
C ARG A 149 -5.27 -18.63 -5.71
N LEU A 150 -5.95 -19.78 -5.63
CA LEU A 150 -5.63 -20.84 -4.68
C LEU A 150 -4.21 -21.38 -4.90
N ARG A 151 -3.84 -21.65 -6.16
CA ARG A 151 -2.48 -22.12 -6.49
C ARG A 151 -1.41 -21.11 -6.11
N LEU A 152 -1.64 -19.82 -6.33
CA LEU A 152 -0.68 -18.77 -5.94
C LEU A 152 -0.55 -18.64 -4.43
N ILE A 153 -1.64 -18.84 -3.67
CA ILE A 153 -1.59 -18.92 -2.20
C ILE A 153 -0.73 -20.12 -1.76
N GLU A 154 -0.94 -21.30 -2.35
CA GLU A 154 -0.14 -22.49 -2.04
C GLU A 154 1.36 -22.30 -2.34
N VAL A 155 1.68 -21.68 -3.48
CA VAL A 155 3.05 -21.31 -3.85
C VAL A 155 3.67 -20.36 -2.82
N ALA A 156 2.94 -19.32 -2.39
CA ALA A 156 3.42 -18.39 -1.37
C ALA A 156 3.67 -19.13 -0.03
N CYS A 157 2.73 -19.96 0.41
CA CYS A 157 2.84 -20.75 1.64
C CYS A 157 4.06 -21.68 1.64
N LYS A 158 4.39 -22.29 0.51
CA LYS A 158 5.55 -23.18 0.37
C LYS A 158 6.89 -22.45 0.58
N HIS A 159 6.98 -21.17 0.24
CA HIS A 159 8.23 -20.39 0.28
C HIS A 159 8.33 -19.45 1.49
N LEU A 160 7.33 -19.43 2.36
CA LEU A 160 7.31 -18.56 3.55
C LEU A 160 8.43 -18.86 4.55
N SER A 161 8.99 -20.07 4.56
CA SER A 161 10.11 -20.47 5.43
C SER A 161 11.49 -20.23 4.80
N ASP A 162 11.58 -19.54 3.67
CA ASP A 162 12.85 -19.26 3.00
C ASP A 162 13.77 -18.41 3.88
N THR A 163 15.08 -18.68 3.82
CA THR A 163 16.09 -18.00 4.63
C THR A 163 16.25 -16.53 4.23
N TYR A 164 16.01 -16.20 2.96
CA TYR A 164 16.09 -14.85 2.44
C TYR A 164 14.81 -14.06 2.71
N PHE A 165 14.97 -12.94 3.41
CA PHE A 165 13.87 -12.05 3.76
C PHE A 165 13.07 -11.56 2.54
N GLY A 166 13.72 -11.42 1.38
CA GLY A 166 13.07 -10.97 0.14
C GLY A 166 12.03 -11.96 -0.38
N VAL A 167 12.27 -13.26 -0.25
CA VAL A 167 11.30 -14.31 -0.60
C VAL A 167 10.11 -14.25 0.35
N ARG A 168 10.36 -14.26 1.66
CA ARG A 168 9.29 -14.16 2.69
C ARG A 168 8.43 -12.92 2.51
N ASN A 169 9.05 -11.77 2.23
CA ASN A 169 8.36 -10.52 1.92
C ASN A 169 7.39 -10.66 0.75
N LYS A 170 7.82 -11.30 -0.34
CA LYS A 170 7.00 -11.45 -1.54
C LYS A 170 5.88 -12.48 -1.34
N CYS A 171 6.13 -13.53 -0.58
CA CYS A 171 5.07 -14.44 -0.13
C CYS A 171 3.99 -13.71 0.68
N LEU A 172 4.37 -12.89 1.65
CA LEU A 172 3.40 -12.12 2.46
C LEU A 172 2.60 -11.14 1.59
N GLN A 173 3.25 -10.45 0.64
CA GLN A 173 2.54 -9.59 -0.32
C GLN A 173 1.52 -10.38 -1.17
N LEU A 174 1.90 -11.55 -1.69
CA LEU A 174 1.00 -12.47 -2.38
C LEU A 174 -0.20 -12.85 -1.52
N LEU A 175 0.02 -13.27 -0.27
CA LEU A 175 -1.06 -13.65 0.64
C LEU A 175 -2.00 -12.47 0.95
N GLY A 176 -1.47 -11.26 1.16
CA GLY A 176 -2.29 -10.07 1.38
C GLY A 176 -3.16 -9.72 0.16
N CYS A 177 -2.58 -9.78 -1.04
CA CYS A 177 -3.28 -9.45 -2.28
C CYS A 177 -4.27 -10.53 -2.73
N LEU A 178 -3.99 -11.80 -2.47
CA LEU A 178 -4.73 -12.94 -3.04
C LEU A 178 -5.50 -13.78 -2.01
N GLY A 179 -5.28 -13.58 -0.71
CA GLY A 179 -5.95 -14.35 0.35
C GLY A 179 -7.47 -14.38 0.18
N LEU A 180 -8.07 -15.54 0.46
CA LEU A 180 -9.51 -15.78 0.30
C LEU A 180 -10.27 -15.01 1.37
N VAL A 181 -11.21 -14.15 0.95
CA VAL A 181 -12.07 -13.35 1.84
C VAL A 181 -13.26 -14.17 2.35
N ASP A 182 -13.62 -15.25 1.65
CA ASP A 182 -14.80 -16.06 1.93
C ASP A 182 -14.48 -17.22 2.89
N ALA A 183 -14.45 -16.91 4.17
CA ALA A 183 -14.96 -17.82 5.17
C ALA A 183 -15.80 -16.98 6.14
N PRO A 184 -17.15 -17.05 6.08
CA PRO A 184 -17.95 -16.43 7.13
C PRO A 184 -17.53 -17.07 8.45
N LEU A 185 -17.16 -16.22 9.41
CA LEU A 185 -16.99 -16.61 10.80
C LEU A 185 -18.35 -17.08 11.31
N THR A 186 -18.69 -18.33 11.05
CA THR A 186 -19.74 -19.01 11.78
C THR A 186 -19.26 -19.07 13.21
N LYS A 187 -19.86 -18.21 14.05
CA LYS A 187 -19.88 -18.40 15.49
C LYS A 187 -20.19 -19.87 15.76
N ASP A 188 -19.43 -20.44 16.70
CA ASP A 188 -19.52 -21.79 17.25
C ASP A 188 -18.43 -22.73 16.73
N SER A 189 -17.23 -22.60 17.30
CA SER A 189 -16.28 -23.71 17.39
C SER A 189 -15.53 -23.64 18.72
N ASN A 190 -16.27 -23.92 19.79
CA ASN A 190 -15.70 -24.53 20.99
C ASN A 190 -15.64 -26.04 20.72
N GLY A 191 -14.52 -26.51 20.18
CA GLY A 191 -14.26 -27.95 20.01
C GLY A 191 -12.90 -28.20 19.34
N PRO A 192 -12.10 -29.17 19.83
CA PRO A 192 -10.85 -29.53 19.18
C PRO A 192 -11.15 -30.55 18.07
N SER A 193 -11.30 -30.09 16.83
CA SER A 193 -11.45 -30.98 15.68
C SER A 193 -10.15 -31.08 14.88
N SER A 194 -9.51 -32.21 15.09
CA SER A 194 -8.45 -32.81 14.30
C SER A 194 -8.85 -33.06 12.84
N SER A 195 -7.85 -32.93 11.95
CA SER A 195 -7.69 -33.69 10.70
C SER A 195 -8.81 -33.62 9.66
N SER A 196 -8.88 -32.49 8.96
CA SER A 196 -8.94 -32.46 7.49
C SER A 196 -7.84 -31.49 7.06
N GLY A 197 -7.13 -31.74 5.96
CA GLY A 197 -5.99 -30.93 5.49
C GLY A 197 -6.38 -29.51 5.02
N GLY A 198 -7.08 -28.78 5.90
CA GLY A 198 -7.68 -27.48 5.68
C GLY A 198 -6.61 -26.42 5.60
N ALA A 199 -6.70 -25.60 4.55
CA ALA A 199 -5.89 -24.41 4.38
C ALA A 199 -5.82 -23.68 5.74
N ARG A 200 -4.61 -23.59 6.30
CA ARG A 200 -4.37 -22.77 7.49
C ARG A 200 -4.92 -21.38 7.18
N ASP A 201 -5.72 -20.87 8.10
CA ASP A 201 -6.32 -19.54 7.98
C ASP A 201 -5.23 -18.51 7.62
N VAL A 202 -5.47 -17.71 6.57
CA VAL A 202 -4.46 -16.82 6.01
C VAL A 202 -4.01 -15.74 7.00
N GLN A 203 -4.92 -15.29 7.88
CA GLN A 203 -4.57 -14.33 8.92
C GLN A 203 -3.62 -14.94 9.94
N SER A 204 -3.89 -16.17 10.40
CA SER A 204 -3.01 -16.91 11.30
C SER A 204 -1.63 -17.14 10.71
N ILE A 205 -1.55 -17.48 9.40
CA ILE A 205 -0.27 -17.61 8.71
C ILE A 205 0.49 -16.28 8.74
N ILE A 206 -0.14 -15.17 8.33
CA ILE A 206 0.49 -13.85 8.26
C ILE A 206 0.91 -13.36 9.65
N SER A 207 0.09 -13.56 10.69
CA SER A 207 0.36 -13.07 12.04
C SER A 207 1.60 -13.71 12.67
N ASN A 208 1.96 -14.93 12.27
CA ASN A 208 3.19 -15.58 12.75
C ASN A 208 4.45 -14.78 12.34
N TYR A 209 4.38 -14.00 11.26
CA TYR A 209 5.48 -13.18 10.78
C TYR A 209 5.56 -11.79 11.42
N PHE A 210 4.66 -11.47 12.36
CA PHE A 210 4.77 -10.23 13.16
C PHE A 210 5.99 -10.26 14.08
N ALA A 211 6.52 -11.44 14.39
CA ALA A 211 7.73 -11.63 15.20
C ALA A 211 8.93 -12.12 14.37
N ASP A 212 8.93 -11.94 13.03
CA ASP A 212 10.06 -12.31 12.19
C ASP A 212 11.33 -11.55 12.61
N GLN A 213 12.48 -12.21 12.49
CA GLN A 213 13.78 -11.64 12.83
C GLN A 213 14.12 -10.42 11.96
N ASP A 214 13.67 -10.41 10.70
CA ASP A 214 13.90 -9.30 9.80
C ASP A 214 12.75 -8.27 9.89
N PRO A 215 13.04 -7.00 10.25
CA PRO A 215 12.02 -5.97 10.40
C PRO A 215 11.25 -5.66 9.10
N ARG A 216 11.85 -5.94 7.93
CA ARG A 216 11.18 -5.74 6.64
C ARG A 216 10.09 -6.80 6.43
N VAL A 217 10.29 -8.01 6.96
CA VAL A 217 9.30 -9.10 6.97
C VAL A 217 8.18 -8.82 7.94
N ARG A 218 8.50 -8.33 9.15
CA ARG A 218 7.48 -7.83 10.09
C ARG A 218 6.61 -6.74 9.44
N THR A 219 7.24 -5.76 8.78
CA THR A 219 6.53 -4.70 8.06
C THR A 219 5.65 -5.27 6.94
N ALA A 220 6.16 -6.21 6.14
CA ALA A 220 5.41 -6.85 5.06
C ALA A 220 4.21 -7.64 5.58
N ALA A 221 4.34 -8.32 6.72
CA ALA A 221 3.25 -9.07 7.35
C ALA A 221 2.11 -8.13 7.79
N ILE A 222 2.44 -7.03 8.48
CA ILE A 222 1.42 -6.05 8.92
C ILE A 222 0.71 -5.44 7.71
N LYS A 223 1.46 -5.08 6.66
CA LYS A 223 0.90 -4.56 5.40
C LYS A 223 0.03 -5.59 4.68
N ALA A 224 0.41 -6.87 4.68
CA ALA A 224 -0.39 -7.93 4.09
C ALA A 224 -1.73 -8.10 4.82
N MET A 225 -1.71 -8.05 6.16
CA MET A 225 -2.93 -8.10 6.98
C MET A 225 -3.83 -6.87 6.74
N LEU A 226 -3.26 -5.67 6.63
CA LEU A 226 -4.01 -4.46 6.26
C LEU A 226 -4.62 -4.59 4.85
N GLN A 227 -3.88 -5.15 3.90
CA GLN A 227 -4.36 -5.39 2.53
C GLN A 227 -5.55 -6.37 2.50
N LEU A 228 -5.56 -7.39 3.36
CA LEU A 228 -6.71 -8.28 3.51
C LEU A 228 -7.93 -7.49 4.00
N HIS A 229 -7.74 -6.58 4.97
CA HIS A 229 -8.81 -5.72 5.47
C HIS A 229 -9.36 -4.76 4.43
N ASP A 230 -8.49 -4.10 3.66
CA ASP A 230 -8.90 -3.20 2.57
C ASP A 230 -9.73 -3.93 1.50
N ARG A 231 -9.57 -5.25 1.38
CA ARG A 231 -10.35 -6.14 0.51
C ARG A 231 -11.65 -6.66 1.15
N GLY A 232 -12.00 -6.18 2.35
CA GLY A 232 -13.23 -6.52 3.07
C GLY A 232 -13.10 -7.64 4.10
N MET A 233 -11.91 -8.20 4.33
CA MET A 233 -11.72 -9.21 5.37
C MET A 233 -11.79 -8.58 6.77
N LYS A 234 -12.54 -9.20 7.67
CA LYS A 234 -12.53 -8.81 9.08
C LYS A 234 -11.32 -9.44 9.78
N ILE A 235 -10.37 -8.60 10.19
CA ILE A 235 -9.17 -9.04 10.94
C ILE A 235 -9.59 -9.54 12.31
N TYR A 236 -9.03 -10.65 12.81
CA TYR A 236 -9.35 -11.19 14.14
C TYR A 236 -8.91 -10.28 15.29
N GLN A 237 -9.79 -10.12 16.28
CA GLN A 237 -9.52 -9.28 17.47
C GLN A 237 -8.27 -9.70 18.23
N ILE A 238 -7.94 -11.00 18.27
CA ILE A 238 -6.75 -11.52 18.97
C ILE A 238 -5.43 -10.92 18.46
N ILE A 239 -5.43 -10.36 17.24
CA ILE A 239 -4.27 -9.70 16.63
C ILE A 239 -3.98 -8.34 17.30
N TYR A 240 -4.94 -7.76 18.04
CA TYR A 240 -4.79 -6.45 18.67
C TYR A 240 -3.61 -6.35 19.63
N ASP A 241 -3.45 -7.36 20.49
CA ASP A 241 -2.35 -7.39 21.45
C ASP A 241 -0.98 -7.51 20.75
N GLN A 242 -0.89 -8.30 19.68
CA GLN A 242 0.32 -8.36 18.86
C GLN A 242 0.62 -7.01 18.18
N ALA A 243 -0.39 -6.36 17.62
CA ALA A 243 -0.27 -5.04 17.00
C ALA A 243 0.17 -3.97 18.01
N CYS A 244 -0.32 -4.03 19.25
CA CYS A 244 0.10 -3.15 20.33
C CYS A 244 1.58 -3.30 20.68
N ARG A 245 2.10 -4.54 20.75
CA ARG A 245 3.54 -4.76 21.00
C ARG A 245 4.42 -4.17 19.89
N LEU A 246 3.95 -4.24 18.64
CA LEU A 246 4.67 -3.69 17.49
C LEU A 246 4.76 -2.16 17.47
N LEU A 247 3.99 -1.46 18.31
CA LEU A 247 4.17 -0.02 18.53
C LEU A 247 5.51 0.33 19.19
N SER A 248 6.17 -0.64 19.83
CA SER A 248 7.48 -0.48 20.46
C SER A 248 8.60 -1.20 19.69
N ASP A 249 8.36 -1.56 18.43
CA ASP A 249 9.34 -2.25 17.58
C ASP A 249 10.59 -1.38 17.33
N ASP A 250 11.74 -2.02 17.17
CA ASP A 250 13.02 -1.34 16.93
C ASP A 250 13.06 -0.64 15.56
N TYR A 251 12.24 -1.06 14.60
CA TYR A 251 12.19 -0.50 13.26
C TYR A 251 10.98 0.44 13.05
N GLU A 252 11.27 1.65 12.59
CA GLU A 252 10.26 2.71 12.43
C GLU A 252 9.14 2.35 11.44
N GLN A 253 9.42 1.58 10.38
CA GLN A 253 8.43 1.15 9.40
C GLN A 253 7.45 0.14 10.01
N VAL A 254 7.91 -0.69 10.95
CA VAL A 254 7.06 -1.61 11.71
C VAL A 254 6.14 -0.82 12.63
N ARG A 255 6.70 0.09 13.43
CA ARG A 255 5.90 0.96 14.32
C ARG A 255 4.86 1.77 13.55
N SER A 256 5.23 2.33 12.39
CA SER A 256 4.30 3.06 11.53
C SER A 256 3.17 2.18 11.00
N ALA A 257 3.46 0.95 10.57
CA ALA A 257 2.42 0.01 10.12
C ALA A 257 1.54 -0.46 11.29
N ALA A 258 2.13 -0.64 12.47
CA ALA A 258 1.43 -1.02 13.70
C ALA A 258 0.41 0.04 14.13
N VAL A 259 0.75 1.33 14.02
CA VAL A 259 -0.21 2.43 14.25
C VAL A 259 -1.47 2.28 13.39
N GLN A 260 -1.31 1.93 12.11
CA GLN A 260 -2.45 1.71 11.22
C GLN A 260 -3.24 0.45 11.60
N MET A 261 -2.56 -0.64 11.97
CA MET A 261 -3.19 -1.89 12.41
C MET A 261 -4.02 -1.71 13.69
N VAL A 262 -3.46 -1.06 14.71
CA VAL A 262 -4.13 -0.75 15.98
C VAL A 262 -5.39 0.08 15.72
N TRP A 263 -5.32 1.06 14.81
CA TRP A 263 -6.50 1.83 14.42
C TRP A 263 -7.56 1.00 13.70
N VAL A 264 -7.19 0.18 12.72
CA VAL A 264 -8.15 -0.69 12.03
C VAL A 264 -8.87 -1.60 13.03
N LEU A 265 -8.13 -2.23 13.93
CA LEU A 265 -8.71 -3.10 14.95
C LEU A 265 -9.61 -2.33 15.93
N SER A 266 -9.29 -1.07 16.24
CA SER A 266 -10.13 -0.20 17.06
C SER A 266 -11.44 0.18 16.40
N GLN A 267 -11.47 0.28 15.07
CA GLN A 267 -12.70 0.49 14.33
C GLN A 267 -13.53 -0.79 14.18
N LEU A 268 -12.88 -1.96 14.09
CA LEU A 268 -13.56 -3.25 13.97
C LEU A 268 -14.19 -3.74 15.29
N TYR A 269 -13.58 -3.36 16.41
CA TYR A 269 -13.93 -3.85 17.75
C TYR A 269 -13.98 -2.74 18.81
N PRO A 270 -14.71 -1.63 18.58
CA PRO A 270 -14.60 -0.44 19.43
C PRO A 270 -15.04 -0.67 20.88
N GLU A 271 -16.09 -1.46 21.08
CA GLU A 271 -16.68 -1.74 22.41
C GLU A 271 -16.06 -2.96 23.11
N SER A 272 -15.12 -3.66 22.47
CA SER A 272 -14.45 -4.78 23.12
C SER A 272 -13.64 -4.30 24.31
N ILE A 273 -13.69 -5.03 25.43
CA ILE A 273 -12.98 -4.65 26.66
C ILE A 273 -11.59 -5.30 26.67
N VAL A 274 -10.57 -4.50 26.99
CA VAL A 274 -9.18 -4.94 27.11
C VAL A 274 -8.59 -4.50 28.46
N PRO A 275 -7.70 -5.31 29.06
CA PRO A 275 -7.06 -4.96 30.33
C PRO A 275 -5.97 -3.90 30.11
N ILE A 276 -5.79 -3.00 31.07
CA ILE A 276 -4.65 -2.08 31.11
C ILE A 276 -3.50 -2.78 31.85
N PRO A 277 -2.34 -3.09 31.22
CA PRO A 277 -1.29 -3.90 31.84
C PRO A 277 -0.73 -3.37 33.17
N SER A 278 -0.84 -2.06 33.41
CA SER A 278 -0.29 -1.38 34.59
C SER A 278 -1.31 -1.20 35.73
N SER A 279 -2.52 -1.73 35.59
CA SER A 279 -3.59 -1.59 36.59
C SER A 279 -4.54 -2.79 36.56
N ASN A 280 -5.45 -2.90 37.54
CA ASN A 280 -6.58 -3.84 37.47
C ASN A 280 -7.79 -3.24 36.73
N GLU A 281 -7.60 -2.12 36.03
CA GLU A 281 -8.66 -1.45 35.29
C GLU A 281 -8.79 -2.04 33.88
N GLU A 282 -10.04 -2.04 33.41
CA GLU A 282 -10.42 -2.46 32.08
C GLU A 282 -10.93 -1.24 31.30
N ILE A 283 -10.63 -1.20 30.01
CA ILE A 283 -10.99 -0.09 29.14
C ILE A 283 -11.50 -0.61 27.80
N ARG A 284 -12.32 0.18 27.12
CA ARG A 284 -12.72 -0.13 25.74
C ARG A 284 -11.51 -0.07 24.82
N LEU A 285 -11.46 -1.00 23.86
CA LEU A 285 -10.38 -1.14 22.91
C LEU A 285 -10.20 0.14 22.08
N VAL A 286 -11.29 0.85 21.73
CA VAL A 286 -11.19 2.15 21.04
C VAL A 286 -10.47 3.23 21.86
N ASP A 287 -10.70 3.27 23.16
CA ASP A 287 -10.11 4.26 24.07
C ASP A 287 -8.64 3.90 24.38
N ASP A 288 -8.34 2.61 24.56
CA ASP A 288 -6.97 2.10 24.70
C ASP A 288 -6.13 2.39 23.44
N ALA A 289 -6.67 2.07 22.26
CA ALA A 289 -6.04 2.34 20.98
C ALA A 289 -5.79 3.84 20.79
N PHE A 290 -6.75 4.69 21.17
CA PHE A 290 -6.59 6.14 21.12
C PHE A 290 -5.41 6.60 21.98
N GLY A 291 -5.31 6.14 23.24
CA GLY A 291 -4.20 6.48 24.13
C GLY A 291 -2.85 6.06 23.55
N LYS A 292 -2.76 4.81 23.06
CA LYS A 292 -1.56 4.27 22.42
C LYS A 292 -1.15 5.06 21.17
N ILE A 293 -2.08 5.33 20.25
CA ILE A 293 -1.79 6.10 19.02
C ILE A 293 -1.43 7.56 19.35
N SER A 294 -2.06 8.15 20.36
CA SER A 294 -1.73 9.50 20.83
C SER A 294 -0.29 9.59 21.32
N HIS A 295 0.17 8.58 22.06
CA HIS A 295 1.58 8.47 22.46
C HIS A 295 2.53 8.40 21.25
N MET A 296 2.13 7.76 20.15
CA MET A 296 2.95 7.65 18.94
C MET A 296 3.17 8.97 18.20
N VAL A 297 2.44 10.04 18.52
CA VAL A 297 2.72 11.41 18.02
C VAL A 297 4.05 11.94 18.56
N SER A 298 4.54 11.37 19.65
CA SER A 298 5.83 11.68 20.27
C SER A 298 6.93 10.66 19.92
N ASP A 299 6.69 9.75 18.97
CA ASP A 299 7.69 8.75 18.54
C ASP A 299 8.98 9.41 18.05
N GLY A 300 10.13 8.74 18.20
CA GLY A 300 11.42 9.26 17.72
C GLY A 300 11.50 9.42 16.19
N SER A 301 10.78 8.59 15.43
CA SER A 301 10.71 8.65 13.97
C SER A 301 9.61 9.58 13.48
N TRP A 302 9.95 10.47 12.55
CA TRP A 302 9.00 11.38 11.92
C TRP A 302 7.90 10.68 11.15
N MET A 303 8.23 9.56 10.50
CA MET A 303 7.27 8.78 9.72
C MET A 303 6.16 8.23 10.62
N VAL A 304 6.53 7.72 11.80
CA VAL A 304 5.59 7.20 12.79
C VAL A 304 4.70 8.32 13.33
N ARG A 305 5.29 9.49 13.66
CA ARG A 305 4.51 10.66 14.11
C ARG A 305 3.50 11.14 13.06
N VAL A 306 3.90 11.20 11.78
CA VAL A 306 3.00 11.57 10.67
C VAL A 306 1.87 10.56 10.55
N GLN A 307 2.16 9.26 10.62
CA GLN A 307 1.15 8.22 10.54
C GLN A 307 0.18 8.29 11.74
N ALA A 308 0.69 8.49 12.96
CA ALA A 308 -0.13 8.67 14.16
C ALA A 308 -1.05 9.89 14.05
N ALA A 309 -0.51 11.03 13.66
CA ALA A 309 -1.29 12.26 13.46
C ALA A 309 -2.38 12.09 12.39
N LYS A 310 -2.07 11.41 11.27
CA LYS A 310 -3.05 11.08 10.23
C LYS A 310 -4.18 10.20 10.78
N THR A 311 -3.82 9.17 11.54
CA THR A 311 -4.78 8.24 12.15
C THR A 311 -5.70 8.94 13.17
N LEU A 312 -5.14 9.74 14.08
CA LEU A 312 -5.92 10.52 15.05
C LEU A 312 -6.87 11.51 14.37
N ARG A 313 -6.41 12.12 13.28
CA ARG A 313 -7.24 12.99 12.46
C ARG A 313 -8.41 12.23 11.85
N CYS A 314 -8.18 11.05 11.27
CA CYS A 314 -9.26 10.21 10.76
C CYS A 314 -10.25 9.83 11.87
N GLN A 315 -9.75 9.45 13.04
CA GLN A 315 -10.59 9.16 14.20
C GLN A 315 -11.39 10.39 14.65
N LEU A 316 -10.81 11.58 14.67
CA LEU A 316 -11.51 12.82 14.99
C LEU A 316 -12.61 13.15 13.97
N LEU A 317 -12.33 12.97 12.68
CA LEU A 317 -13.33 13.18 11.62
C LEU A 317 -14.48 12.19 11.74
N LEU A 318 -14.18 10.93 12.02
CA LEU A 318 -15.18 9.89 12.26
C LEU A 318 -15.97 10.18 13.54
N MET A 319 -15.31 10.53 14.64
CA MET A 319 -15.98 10.96 15.87
C MET A 319 -16.88 12.15 15.59
N LYS A 320 -16.43 13.17 14.85
CA LYS A 320 -17.27 14.30 14.45
C LYS A 320 -18.49 13.86 13.64
N ALA A 321 -18.31 12.92 12.72
CA ALA A 321 -19.37 12.35 11.88
C ALA A 321 -20.31 11.39 12.63
N LEU A 322 -19.87 10.74 13.71
CA LEU A 322 -20.69 9.84 14.54
C LEU A 322 -21.34 10.58 15.71
N GLN A 323 -20.68 11.62 16.20
CA GLN A 323 -21.18 12.59 17.18
C GLN A 323 -22.15 13.59 16.53
N GLU A 324 -22.48 13.39 15.24
CA GLU A 324 -23.72 13.83 14.60
C GLU A 324 -24.98 13.16 15.20
N LYS A 325 -25.04 13.10 16.54
CA LYS A 325 -26.27 13.24 17.32
C LYS A 325 -26.69 14.70 17.51
N LEU A 326 -25.98 15.62 16.86
CA LEU A 326 -26.41 17.02 16.69
C LEU A 326 -27.62 17.18 15.74
N TRP A 327 -28.03 16.13 15.03
CA TRP A 327 -29.21 16.14 14.16
C TRP A 327 -30.50 15.67 14.84
N ASN A 328 -30.41 15.07 16.04
CA ASN A 328 -31.56 14.37 16.65
C ASN A 328 -31.92 14.84 18.08
N MET A 329 -31.28 15.87 18.65
CA MET A 329 -31.53 16.34 20.04
C MET A 329 -31.57 17.87 20.15
N ALA A 330 -32.39 18.40 21.05
CA ALA A 330 -32.54 19.83 21.29
C ALA A 330 -31.34 20.44 22.05
N VAL A 331 -30.95 21.64 21.63
CA VAL A 331 -29.77 22.43 22.03
C VAL A 331 -29.50 22.58 23.55
N PRO A 332 -30.48 22.63 24.48
CA PRO A 332 -30.21 23.00 25.88
C PRO A 332 -29.44 21.99 26.76
N LEU A 333 -29.31 20.71 26.36
CA LEU A 333 -28.67 19.66 27.20
C LEU A 333 -27.14 19.53 26.99
N TYR A 334 -26.50 20.53 26.35
CA TYR A 334 -25.20 20.44 25.68
C TYR A 334 -23.94 20.64 26.57
N LEU A 335 -24.09 20.97 27.85
CA LEU A 335 -23.00 21.60 28.62
C LEU A 335 -21.85 20.67 29.09
N GLN A 336 -22.05 19.37 29.32
CA GLN A 336 -21.01 18.54 29.97
C GLN A 336 -20.06 17.78 29.03
N GLN A 337 -20.39 17.58 27.75
CA GLN A 337 -19.51 16.87 26.79
C GLN A 337 -18.59 17.79 25.95
N ASN A 338 -18.62 19.11 26.19
CA ASN A 338 -17.90 20.12 25.40
C ASN A 338 -16.42 20.28 25.81
N VAL A 339 -16.09 19.95 27.07
CA VAL A 339 -14.76 20.20 27.65
C VAL A 339 -13.69 19.28 27.05
N THR A 340 -14.00 18.00 26.87
CA THR A 340 -13.08 17.01 26.30
C THR A 340 -12.81 17.25 24.82
N ALA A 341 -13.83 17.59 24.03
CA ALA A 341 -13.67 17.93 22.61
C ALA A 341 -12.86 19.22 22.40
N THR A 342 -13.06 20.22 23.26
CA THR A 342 -12.31 21.47 23.23
C THR A 342 -10.85 21.27 23.63
N ALA A 343 -10.59 20.50 24.70
CA ALA A 343 -9.24 20.15 25.12
C ALA A 343 -8.49 19.34 24.06
N ALA A 344 -9.15 18.35 23.44
CA ALA A 344 -8.56 17.56 22.36
C ALA A 344 -8.23 18.41 21.12
N ALA A 345 -9.13 19.32 20.71
CA ALA A 345 -8.87 20.22 19.60
C ALA A 345 -7.68 21.16 19.87
N GLN A 346 -7.54 21.62 21.12
CA GLN A 346 -6.43 22.49 21.53
C GLN A 346 -5.10 21.75 21.57
N GLN A 347 -5.08 20.51 22.08
CA GLN A 347 -3.90 19.66 22.08
C GLN A 347 -3.45 19.31 20.65
N ILE A 348 -4.38 19.02 19.74
CA ILE A 348 -4.07 18.79 18.32
C ILE A 348 -3.44 20.03 17.68
N LEU A 349 -3.93 21.23 18.00
CA LEU A 349 -3.32 22.46 17.49
C LEU A 349 -1.87 22.61 17.97
N GLU A 350 -1.64 22.46 19.27
CA GLU A 350 -0.31 22.57 19.86
C GLU A 350 0.68 21.58 19.24
N GLU A 351 0.27 20.32 19.08
CA GLU A 351 1.10 19.29 18.46
C GLU A 351 1.33 19.55 16.96
N THR A 352 0.32 20.02 16.21
CA THR A 352 0.54 20.38 14.79
C THR A 352 1.50 21.56 14.63
N TYR A 353 1.58 22.47 15.61
CA TYR A 353 2.58 23.54 15.60
C TYR A 353 3.97 22.98 15.93
N LYS A 354 4.10 22.14 16.96
CA LYS A 354 5.37 21.46 17.28
C LYS A 354 5.88 20.66 16.07
N LEU A 355 5.03 19.89 15.40
CA LEU A 355 5.39 19.11 14.22
C LEU A 355 5.91 19.96 13.04
N GLU A 356 5.43 21.19 12.86
CA GLU A 356 5.94 22.07 11.78
C GLU A 356 7.29 22.70 12.14
N PHE A 357 7.49 23.09 13.41
CA PHE A 357 8.67 23.84 13.82
C PHE A 357 9.83 22.97 14.32
N LEU A 358 9.56 21.75 14.77
CA LEU A 358 10.60 20.85 15.32
C LEU A 358 11.35 20.08 14.22
N TYR A 359 10.79 19.95 13.02
CA TYR A 359 11.37 19.16 11.93
C TYR A 359 11.82 20.03 10.76
N SER A 360 13.13 20.07 10.51
CA SER A 360 13.71 20.60 9.28
C SER A 360 13.59 19.60 8.14
N GLY A 361 13.24 20.05 6.94
CA GLY A 361 13.22 19.21 5.72
C GLY A 361 11.87 18.59 5.35
N LEU A 362 10.76 19.13 5.87
CA LEU A 362 9.42 18.70 5.47
C LEU A 362 9.18 19.03 3.99
N GLU A 363 8.70 18.05 3.23
CA GLU A 363 8.26 18.25 1.85
C GLU A 363 6.98 19.09 1.80
N SER A 364 6.77 19.83 0.71
CA SER A 364 5.59 20.68 0.49
C SER A 364 4.25 19.93 0.72
N ARG A 365 4.18 18.65 0.34
CA ARG A 365 2.98 17.80 0.54
C ARG A 365 2.74 17.47 2.02
N GLN A 366 3.80 17.36 2.81
CA GLN A 366 3.74 17.08 4.24
C GLN A 366 3.38 18.34 5.03
N VAL A 367 3.96 19.50 4.68
CA VAL A 367 3.55 20.81 5.21
C VAL A 367 2.07 21.06 4.94
N ALA A 368 1.61 20.82 3.71
CA ALA A 368 0.20 20.92 3.35
C ALA A 368 -0.69 19.99 4.20
N THR A 369 -0.20 18.79 4.54
CA THR A 369 -0.93 17.85 5.40
C THR A 369 -1.03 18.36 6.84
N ILE A 370 0.07 18.87 7.41
CA ILE A 370 0.09 19.48 8.76
C ILE A 370 -0.85 20.69 8.81
N HIS A 371 -0.78 21.58 7.81
CA HIS A 371 -1.66 22.74 7.70
C HIS A 371 -3.12 22.33 7.57
N HIS A 372 -3.41 21.28 6.82
CA HIS A 372 -4.77 20.77 6.64
C HIS A 372 -5.32 20.18 7.95
N VAL A 373 -4.52 19.43 8.73
CA VAL A 373 -4.90 18.95 10.08
C VAL A 373 -5.18 20.14 10.99
N ARG A 374 -4.31 21.15 10.98
CA ARG A 374 -4.46 22.37 11.79
C ARG A 374 -5.71 23.17 11.43
N LEU A 375 -6.00 23.33 10.14
CA LEU A 375 -7.20 24.02 9.65
C LEU A 375 -8.46 23.32 10.16
N GLN A 376 -8.47 21.99 10.18
CA GLN A 376 -9.61 21.22 10.67
C GLN A 376 -9.77 21.30 12.19
N ALA A 377 -8.67 21.29 12.95
CA ALA A 377 -8.72 21.52 14.40
C ALA A 377 -9.25 22.94 14.73
N LYS A 378 -8.84 23.96 13.96
CA LYS A 378 -9.40 25.33 14.07
C LYS A 378 -10.89 25.38 13.71
N ALA A 379 -11.30 24.70 12.63
CA ALA A 379 -12.70 24.62 12.23
C ALA A 379 -13.56 23.92 13.30
N LEU A 380 -13.01 22.87 13.94
CA LEU A 380 -13.67 22.20 15.06
C LEU A 380 -13.83 23.13 16.27
N GLN A 381 -12.78 23.84 16.68
CA GLN A 381 -12.88 24.86 17.73
C GLN A 381 -13.92 25.93 17.40
N LEU A 382 -13.97 26.41 16.15
CA LEU A 382 -14.96 27.39 15.71
C LEU A 382 -16.39 26.85 15.84
N ILE A 383 -16.64 25.61 15.40
CA ILE A 383 -17.96 24.99 15.50
C ILE A 383 -18.37 24.78 16.96
N LEU A 384 -17.45 24.32 17.82
CA LEU A 384 -17.69 24.14 19.25
C LEU A 384 -17.98 25.48 19.95
N THR A 385 -17.25 26.53 19.59
CA THR A 385 -17.42 27.90 20.15
C THR A 385 -18.70 28.58 19.64
N ALA A 386 -19.08 28.35 18.38
CA ALA A 386 -20.32 28.89 17.80
C ALA A 386 -21.56 28.24 18.43
N ARG A 387 -21.46 26.97 18.83
CA ARG A 387 -22.55 26.23 19.47
C ARG A 387 -22.73 26.48 20.97
N THR A 388 -21.76 27.08 21.65
CA THR A 388 -21.88 27.48 23.07
C THR A 388 -22.35 28.91 23.27
N ARG A 389 -22.48 29.71 22.19
CA ARG A 389 -22.87 31.13 22.23
C ARG A 389 -24.35 31.38 21.87
N GLN A 390 -25.14 30.33 21.65
CA GLN A 390 -26.61 30.35 21.62
C GLN A 390 -27.12 29.65 22.87
#